data_AF-A0A518CZ41-F1
#
_entry.id   AF-A0A518CZ41-F1
#
_cell.length_a   1.000
_cell.length_b   1.000
_cell.length_c   1.000
_cell.angle_alpha   90.00
_cell.angle_beta   90.00
_cell.angle_gamma   90.00
#
_symmetry.space_group_name_H-M   'P 1'
#
loop_
_entity.id
_entity.type
_entity.pdbx_description
1 polymer ?
#
loop_
_entity_poly.entity_id
_entity_poly.type
_entity_poly.pdbx_seq_one_letter_code
_entity_poly.pdbx_strand_id
1 'polypeptide(L)'
;MTESTHPHFDDGGAVVWQTDFHEALRAASQQGRLLFIEYGRKECTQCKALVLTVIPRPEIAAILSERYVCLAVDCDEAGDEVDELATKLEGAEMLPFVMVTDGRGQYLDGLSGRISPESLHRLLERLSSAANTKGA
;
A
#
# COMPACT_ATOMS: atom_id res chain seq x y z
N MET A 1 -7.35 8.21 -18.29
CA MET A 1 -6.85 7.88 -16.94
C MET A 1 -6.99 6.38 -16.85
N THR A 2 -5.87 5.66 -16.84
CA THR A 2 -5.86 4.20 -16.84
C THR A 2 -6.35 3.74 -15.47
N GLU A 3 -7.57 3.21 -15.43
CA GLU A 3 -8.06 2.42 -14.31
C GLU A 3 -7.22 1.13 -14.30
N SER A 4 -6.17 1.16 -13.49
CA SER A 4 -5.22 0.05 -13.38
C SER A 4 -5.64 -0.85 -12.21
N THR A 5 -5.76 -2.15 -12.49
CA THR A 5 -6.11 -3.19 -11.52
C THR A 5 -4.87 -3.77 -10.87
N HIS A 6 -5.02 -4.39 -9.69
CA HIS A 6 -3.94 -5.11 -9.05
C HIS A 6 -3.44 -6.27 -9.97
N PRO A 7 -2.13 -6.49 -10.11
CA PRO A 7 -1.55 -7.40 -11.12
C PRO A 7 -1.92 -8.88 -10.91
N HIS A 8 -2.18 -9.29 -9.66
CA HIS A 8 -2.45 -10.70 -9.33
C HIS A 8 -3.89 -11.03 -8.90
N PHE A 9 -4.65 -10.06 -8.42
CA PHE A 9 -5.91 -10.27 -7.72
C PHE A 9 -6.91 -9.19 -8.14
N ASP A 10 -8.18 -9.54 -8.27
CA ASP A 10 -9.23 -8.59 -8.64
C ASP A 10 -10.01 -8.16 -7.40
N ASP A 11 -9.72 -6.94 -6.93
CA ASP A 11 -10.38 -6.33 -5.76
C ASP A 11 -11.79 -5.77 -6.08
N GLY A 12 -12.29 -5.98 -7.31
CA GLY A 12 -13.56 -5.45 -7.77
C GLY A 12 -13.51 -3.96 -8.14
N GLY A 13 -12.31 -3.41 -8.35
CA GLY A 13 -12.10 -1.98 -8.61
C GLY A 13 -12.22 -1.13 -7.35
N ALA A 14 -11.89 -1.71 -6.18
CA ALA A 14 -11.99 -1.02 -4.91
C ALA A 14 -11.03 0.18 -4.82
N VAL A 15 -9.83 0.03 -5.38
CA VAL A 15 -8.85 1.12 -5.51
C VAL A 15 -8.16 1.07 -6.89
N VAL A 16 -7.55 2.18 -7.29
CA VAL A 16 -6.70 2.24 -8.49
C VAL A 16 -5.28 1.86 -8.12
N TRP A 17 -4.74 0.84 -8.77
CA TRP A 17 -3.43 0.26 -8.50
C TRP A 17 -2.39 0.72 -9.51
N GLN A 18 -1.29 1.28 -9.03
CA GLN A 18 -0.07 1.40 -9.82
C GLN A 18 0.75 0.11 -9.72
N THR A 19 1.63 -0.10 -10.69
CA THR A 19 2.57 -1.24 -10.74
C THR A 19 4.01 -0.80 -10.96
N ASP A 20 4.25 0.49 -11.22
CA ASP A 20 5.59 1.09 -11.29
C ASP A 20 5.82 1.98 -10.06
N PHE A 21 6.90 1.71 -9.33
CA PHE A 21 7.23 2.43 -8.10
C PHE A 21 7.50 3.93 -8.34
N HIS A 22 8.23 4.29 -9.39
CA HIS A 22 8.59 5.67 -9.65
C HIS A 22 7.40 6.51 -10.12
N GLU A 23 6.50 5.92 -10.91
CA GLU A 23 5.24 6.55 -11.29
C GLU A 23 4.32 6.74 -10.09
N ALA A 24 4.19 5.71 -9.23
CA ALA A 24 3.39 5.78 -8.02
C ALA A 24 3.92 6.83 -7.04
N LEU A 25 5.24 6.89 -6.83
CA LEU A 25 5.87 7.87 -5.95
C LEU A 25 5.71 9.30 -6.50
N ARG A 26 5.90 9.49 -7.81
CA ARG A 26 5.67 10.79 -8.46
C ARG A 26 4.22 11.24 -8.30
N ALA A 27 3.26 10.33 -8.49
CA ALA A 27 1.84 10.62 -8.30
C ALA A 27 1.54 10.99 -6.85
N ALA A 28 2.06 10.24 -5.87
CA ALA A 28 1.90 10.54 -4.45
C ALA A 28 2.42 11.94 -4.11
N SER A 29 3.63 12.27 -4.59
CA SER A 29 4.24 13.59 -4.44
C SER A 29 3.38 14.73 -5.01
N GLN A 30 2.93 14.58 -6.26
CA GLN A 30 2.16 15.60 -6.98
C GLN A 30 0.76 15.80 -6.39
N GLN A 31 0.15 14.73 -5.87
CA GLN A 31 -1.20 14.77 -5.30
C GLN A 31 -1.20 15.14 -3.81
N GLY A 32 -0.04 15.30 -3.18
CA GLY A 32 0.06 15.51 -1.74
C GLY A 32 -0.48 14.31 -0.93
N ARG A 33 -0.36 13.10 -1.49
CA ARG A 33 -0.84 11.85 -0.92
C ARG A 33 0.32 11.01 -0.42
N LEU A 34 0.01 10.07 0.47
CA LEU A 34 0.95 9.03 0.89
C LEU A 34 1.01 7.93 -0.17
N LEU A 35 2.06 7.13 -0.16
CA LEU A 35 2.18 5.95 -1.02
C LEU A 35 1.92 4.70 -0.18
N PHE A 36 0.88 3.95 -0.53
CA PHE A 36 0.58 2.64 0.01
C PHE A 36 1.17 1.58 -0.92
N ILE A 37 1.95 0.65 -0.37
CA ILE A 37 2.62 -0.41 -1.12
C ILE A 37 2.13 -1.76 -0.58
N GLU A 38 1.45 -2.53 -1.42
CA GLU A 38 1.25 -3.96 -1.23
C GLU A 38 2.45 -4.67 -1.85
N TYR A 39 3.21 -5.36 -1.02
CA TYR A 39 4.36 -6.16 -1.42
C TYR A 39 4.01 -7.62 -1.13
N GLY A 40 3.74 -8.35 -2.20
CA GLY A 40 3.16 -9.67 -2.15
C GLY A 40 3.58 -10.50 -3.35
N ARG A 41 2.91 -11.63 -3.56
CA ARG A 41 3.07 -12.45 -4.76
C ARG A 41 1.80 -13.20 -5.06
N LYS A 42 1.67 -13.72 -6.27
CA LYS A 42 0.48 -14.46 -6.71
C LYS A 42 0.21 -15.71 -5.87
N GLU A 43 1.23 -16.53 -5.59
CA GLU A 43 1.14 -17.75 -4.78
C GLU A 43 1.24 -17.44 -3.27
N CYS A 44 0.39 -16.54 -2.78
CA CYS A 44 0.33 -16.14 -1.39
C CYS A 44 -1.12 -16.01 -0.90
N THR A 45 -1.55 -16.95 -0.04
CA THR A 45 -2.92 -16.98 0.49
C THR A 45 -3.28 -15.72 1.29
N GLN A 46 -2.33 -15.19 2.07
CA GLN A 46 -2.58 -13.99 2.88
C GLN A 46 -2.64 -12.73 2.01
N CYS A 47 -1.82 -12.65 0.95
CA CYS A 47 -1.83 -11.54 -0.01
C CYS A 47 -3.18 -11.49 -0.75
N LYS A 48 -3.65 -12.67 -1.20
CA LYS A 48 -4.99 -12.83 -1.75
C LYS A 48 -6.08 -12.40 -0.76
N ALA A 49 -5.98 -12.78 0.51
CA ALA A 49 -6.96 -12.41 1.52
C ALA A 49 -6.97 -10.89 1.77
N LEU A 50 -5.81 -10.25 1.84
CA LEU A 50 -5.69 -8.80 1.96
C LEU A 50 -6.42 -8.10 0.80
N VAL A 51 -6.06 -8.42 -0.44
CA VAL A 51 -6.56 -7.71 -1.63
C VAL A 51 -8.03 -8.02 -1.92
N LEU A 52 -8.50 -9.24 -1.69
CA LEU A 52 -9.88 -9.61 -2.02
C LEU A 52 -10.90 -9.38 -0.90
N THR A 53 -10.47 -9.26 0.36
CA THR A 53 -11.40 -9.25 1.50
C THR A 53 -11.20 -8.10 2.47
N VAL A 54 -9.99 -7.54 2.54
CA VAL A 54 -9.67 -6.46 3.48
C VAL A 54 -9.70 -5.11 2.76
N ILE A 55 -8.95 -4.96 1.67
CA ILE A 55 -8.90 -3.72 0.88
C ILE A 55 -10.28 -3.28 0.36
N PRO A 56 -11.15 -4.17 -0.15
CA PRO A 56 -12.46 -3.77 -0.70
C PRO A 56 -13.48 -3.31 0.34
N ARG A 57 -13.14 -3.36 1.63
CA ARG A 57 -14.05 -2.89 2.67
C ARG A 57 -14.25 -1.38 2.53
N PRO A 58 -15.49 -0.87 2.53
CA PRO A 58 -15.77 0.52 2.20
C PRO A 58 -14.96 1.53 3.00
N GLU A 59 -14.78 1.28 4.30
CA GLU A 59 -13.99 2.12 5.21
C GLU A 59 -12.50 2.20 4.83
N ILE A 60 -11.92 1.12 4.30
CA ILE A 60 -10.51 1.05 3.91
C ILE A 60 -10.33 1.62 2.49
N ALA A 61 -11.17 1.18 1.55
CA ALA A 61 -11.12 1.64 0.16
C ALA A 61 -11.31 3.15 0.04
N ALA A 62 -12.19 3.75 0.86
CA ALA A 62 -12.40 5.19 0.90
C ALA A 62 -11.12 5.94 1.34
N ILE A 63 -10.49 5.52 2.44
CA ILE A 63 -9.26 6.16 2.93
C ILE A 63 -8.13 6.02 1.90
N LEU A 64 -7.95 4.82 1.35
CA LEU A 64 -6.94 4.57 0.32
C LEU A 64 -7.15 5.46 -0.90
N SER A 65 -8.38 5.53 -1.42
CA SER A 65 -8.71 6.33 -2.61
C SER A 65 -8.60 7.84 -2.39
N GLU A 66 -8.83 8.32 -1.16
CA GLU A 66 -8.78 9.74 -0.82
C GLU A 66 -7.37 10.24 -0.46
N ARG A 67 -6.60 9.42 0.26
CA ARG A 67 -5.36 9.86 0.94
C ARG A 67 -4.10 9.18 0.44
N TYR A 68 -4.23 8.11 -0.34
CA TYR A 68 -3.11 7.29 -0.78
C TYR A 68 -3.07 7.16 -2.31
N VAL A 69 -1.87 6.93 -2.83
CA VAL A 69 -1.67 6.26 -4.11
C VAL A 69 -1.35 4.82 -3.79
N CYS A 70 -2.05 3.87 -4.40
CA CYS A 70 -1.85 2.44 -4.15
C CYS A 70 -0.90 1.85 -5.19
N LEU A 71 0.10 1.13 -4.74
CA LEU A 71 1.08 0.41 -5.55
C LEU A 71 1.04 -1.07 -5.16
N ALA A 72 0.98 -1.94 -6.15
CA ALA A 72 1.16 -3.37 -5.98
C ALA A 72 2.51 -3.78 -6.56
N VAL A 73 3.28 -4.55 -5.80
CA VAL A 73 4.62 -5.02 -6.16
C VAL A 73 4.69 -6.52 -5.94
N ASP A 74 5.11 -7.24 -6.99
CA ASP A 74 5.53 -8.64 -6.85
C ASP A 74 6.90 -8.67 -6.16
N CYS A 75 6.98 -9.34 -5.01
CA CYS A 75 8.19 -9.43 -4.21
C CYS A 75 9.32 -10.17 -4.92
N ASP A 76 9.01 -11.03 -5.89
CA ASP A 76 10.02 -11.78 -6.63
C ASP A 76 10.60 -10.94 -7.80
N GLU A 77 9.97 -9.80 -8.13
CA GLU A 77 10.37 -8.88 -9.21
C GLU A 77 10.54 -7.43 -8.73
N ALA A 78 10.63 -7.23 -7.41
CA ALA A 78 10.77 -5.92 -6.81
C ALA A 78 12.11 -5.25 -7.20
N GLY A 79 12.09 -3.92 -7.34
CA GLY A 79 13.30 -3.12 -7.48
C GLY A 79 13.97 -2.84 -6.13
N ASP A 80 15.27 -2.53 -6.18
CA ASP A 80 16.12 -2.28 -5.00
C ASP A 80 15.49 -1.28 -4.00
N GLU A 81 14.83 -0.22 -4.49
CA GLU A 81 14.20 0.78 -3.63
C GLU A 81 13.03 0.21 -2.82
N VAL A 82 12.22 -0.67 -3.41
CA VAL A 82 11.09 -1.29 -2.71
C VAL A 82 11.59 -2.35 -1.74
N ASP A 83 12.60 -3.13 -2.14
CA ASP A 83 13.25 -4.09 -1.25
C ASP A 83 13.89 -3.40 -0.04
N GLU A 84 14.54 -2.24 -0.23
CA GLU A 84 15.07 -1.44 0.89
C GLU A 84 13.96 -1.01 1.85
N LEU A 85 12.79 -0.62 1.34
CA LEU A 85 11.63 -0.32 2.19
C LEU A 85 11.16 -1.55 2.95
N ALA A 86 11.14 -2.73 2.32
CA ALA A 86 10.74 -3.98 2.96
C ALA A 86 11.67 -4.31 4.14
N THR A 87 12.97 -4.03 4.04
CA THR A 87 13.92 -4.23 5.15
C THR A 87 13.64 -3.33 6.37
N LYS A 88 12.94 -2.22 6.20
CA LYS A 88 12.58 -1.29 7.30
C LYS A 88 11.38 -1.77 8.11
N LEU A 89 10.67 -2.78 7.63
CA LEU A 89 9.54 -3.37 8.33
C LEU A 89 10.04 -4.34 9.40
N GLU A 90 10.19 -3.85 10.64
CA GLU A 90 10.69 -4.65 11.76
C GLU A 90 9.79 -5.86 12.04
N GLY A 91 10.41 -7.04 12.23
CA GLY A 91 9.69 -8.28 12.54
C GLY A 91 8.88 -8.86 11.38
N ALA A 92 9.11 -8.41 10.15
CA ALA A 92 8.46 -8.93 8.96
C ALA A 92 9.00 -10.31 8.55
N GLU A 93 8.27 -11.35 8.92
CA GLU A 93 8.63 -12.74 8.59
C GLU A 93 7.66 -13.41 7.59
N MET A 94 6.52 -12.77 7.32
CA MET A 94 5.43 -13.36 6.54
C MET A 94 4.76 -12.35 5.61
N LEU A 95 4.56 -12.73 4.36
CA LEU A 95 3.80 -11.96 3.38
C LEU A 95 2.29 -11.93 3.68
N PRO A 96 1.55 -10.92 3.19
CA PRO A 96 2.04 -9.72 2.48
C PRO A 96 2.76 -8.76 3.43
N PHE A 97 3.61 -7.90 2.87
CA PHE A 97 4.06 -6.70 3.55
C PHE A 97 3.26 -5.51 3.02
N VAL A 98 2.69 -4.74 3.93
CA VAL A 98 2.11 -3.44 3.64
C VAL A 98 3.08 -2.40 4.15
N MET A 99 3.54 -1.52 3.27
CA MET A 99 4.41 -0.41 3.62
C MET A 99 3.76 0.91 3.22
N VAL A 100 4.01 1.94 4.01
CA VAL A 100 3.56 3.29 3.69
C VAL A 100 4.75 4.23 3.68
N THR A 101 4.85 5.03 2.62
CA THR A 101 5.82 6.14 2.54
C THR A 101 5.12 7.48 2.38
N ASP A 102 5.85 8.55 2.67
CA ASP A 102 5.44 9.89 2.22
C ASP A 102 5.65 10.07 0.70
N GLY A 103 5.24 11.23 0.17
CA GLY A 103 5.42 11.59 -1.24
C GLY A 103 6.88 11.85 -1.66
N ARG A 104 7.86 11.58 -0.80
CA ARG A 104 9.31 11.61 -1.09
C ARG A 104 9.94 10.22 -0.98
N GLY A 105 9.17 9.18 -0.66
CA GLY A 105 9.65 7.82 -0.51
C GLY A 105 10.26 7.54 0.87
N GLN A 106 10.05 8.43 1.85
CA GLN A 106 10.48 8.16 3.22
C GLN A 106 9.50 7.17 3.86
N TYR A 107 10.01 6.03 4.30
CA TYR A 107 9.24 5.04 5.06
C TYR A 107 8.62 5.68 6.30
N LEU A 108 7.33 5.43 6.50
CA LEU A 108 6.59 5.90 7.67
C LEU A 108 6.30 4.75 8.62
N ASP A 109 5.66 3.69 8.13
CA ASP A 109 5.24 2.54 8.91
C ASP A 109 4.67 1.43 8.01
N GLY A 110 4.33 0.28 8.58
CA GLY A 110 3.78 -0.85 7.83
C GLY A 110 3.23 -1.98 8.69
N LEU A 111 2.79 -3.05 8.02
CA LEU A 111 2.25 -4.27 8.62
C LEU A 111 2.74 -5.49 7.82
N SER A 112 2.92 -6.63 8.49
CA SER A 112 3.27 -7.89 7.83
C SER A 112 2.33 -9.04 8.23
N GLY A 113 2.25 -10.05 7.37
CA GLY A 113 1.57 -11.31 7.64
C GLY A 113 0.05 -11.20 7.60
N ARG A 114 -0.62 -11.73 8.62
CA ARG A 114 -2.08 -11.75 8.66
C ARG A 114 -2.63 -10.37 9.05
N ILE A 115 -2.79 -9.51 8.06
CA ILE A 115 -3.33 -8.16 8.20
C ILE A 115 -4.85 -8.22 8.36
N SER A 116 -5.38 -7.65 9.44
CA SER A 116 -6.81 -7.54 9.67
C SER A 116 -7.34 -6.18 9.17
N PRO A 117 -8.65 -6.07 8.87
CA PRO A 117 -9.29 -4.80 8.58
C PRO A 117 -9.02 -3.72 9.63
N GLU A 118 -9.08 -4.09 10.91
CA GLU A 118 -8.91 -3.17 12.02
C GLU A 118 -7.46 -2.70 12.17
N SER A 119 -6.47 -3.57 11.89
CA SER A 119 -5.07 -3.16 11.92
C SER A 119 -4.74 -2.25 10.75
N LEU A 120 -5.20 -2.59 9.54
CA LEU A 120 -4.99 -1.79 8.34
C LEU A 120 -5.66 -0.42 8.45
N HIS A 121 -6.95 -0.38 8.80
CA HIS A 121 -7.68 0.88 8.96
C HIS A 121 -6.99 1.81 9.98
N ARG A 122 -6.54 1.27 11.11
CA ARG A 122 -5.87 2.04 12.17
C ARG A 122 -4.50 2.57 11.73
N LEU A 123 -3.75 1.82 10.93
CA LEU A 123 -2.53 2.28 10.29
C LEU A 123 -2.83 3.47 9.36
N LEU A 124 -3.78 3.29 8.44
CA LEU A 124 -4.10 4.28 7.41
C LEU A 124 -4.61 5.59 8.00
N GLU A 125 -5.52 5.53 8.98
CA GLU A 125 -6.05 6.72 9.68
C GLU A 125 -4.96 7.49 10.43
N ARG A 126 -4.08 6.77 11.13
CA ARG A 126 -3.02 7.39 11.92
C ARG A 126 -2.04 8.15 11.02
N LEU A 127 -1.62 7.54 9.91
CA LEU A 127 -0.64 8.15 9.00
C LEU A 127 -1.25 9.29 8.19
N SER A 128 -2.48 9.15 7.69
CA SER A 128 -3.15 10.22 6.94
C SER A 128 -3.40 11.46 7.82
N SER A 129 -3.79 11.25 9.09
CA SER A 129 -4.01 12.34 10.05
C SER A 129 -2.72 13.08 10.38
N ALA A 130 -1.60 12.36 10.55
CA ALA A 130 -0.30 12.95 10.84
C ALA A 130 0.31 13.70 9.64
N ALA A 131 0.04 13.26 8.42
CA ALA A 131 0.46 13.96 7.21
C ALA A 131 -0.26 15.30 7.05
N ASN A 132 -1.54 15.38 7.42
CA ASN A 132 -2.35 16.58 7.28
C ASN A 132 -1.94 17.73 8.24
N THR A 133 -1.28 17.42 9.36
CA THR A 133 -0.80 18.43 10.33
C THR A 133 0.58 19.00 10.00
N LYS A 134 1.38 18.33 9.16
CA LYS A 134 2.71 18.80 8.73
C LYS A 134 2.68 19.72 7.49
N GLY A 135 1.52 19.88 6.86
CA GLY A 135 1.32 20.70 5.65
C GLY A 135 0.60 22.03 5.86
N ALA A 136 0.30 22.42 7.11
CA ALA A 136 -0.38 23.67 7.46
C ALA A 136 0.59 24.71 8.06
#